data_AF-A0AA46TGH0-F1
#
_entry.id   AF-A0AA46TGH0-F1
#
_cell.length_a   1.000
_cell.length_b   1.000
_cell.length_c   1.000
_cell.angle_alpha   90.00
_cell.angle_beta   90.00
_cell.angle_gamma   90.00
#
_symmetry.space_group_name_H-M   'P 1'
#
loop_
_entity.id
_entity.type
_entity.pdbx_description
1 polymer ?
#
loop_
_entity_poly.entity_id
_entity_poly.type
_entity_poly.pdbx_seq_one_letter_code
_entity_poly.pdbx_strand_id
1 'polypeptide(L)'
;MAFAGALAAPLLLGAPAPAAPGAAPDRVTRSTTSDPDDTRGPLDIASVTHRIAVRDRHRVDLTYTVRTYEPFRTADLQRRHRNITLELGTEAEPGASRNITVYARDGWLRADLISNATRKRIARLDVRRVGRRAVRVRGPRRLIGARRYFVVSRYENRSTAPCGMAGNVPITCGDDVPRRGWLRLDRPAWPRPSSTAG
;
A
#
# COMPACT_ATOMS: atom_id res chain seq x y z
N MET A 1 23.14 4.91 -69.68
CA MET A 1 22.51 5.34 -68.42
C MET A 1 21.88 4.12 -67.78
N ALA A 2 22.47 3.59 -66.70
CA ALA A 2 22.00 2.39 -66.02
C ALA A 2 21.29 2.79 -64.71
N PHE A 3 20.02 2.42 -64.58
CA PHE A 3 19.25 2.59 -63.35
C PHE A 3 19.53 1.41 -62.42
N ALA A 4 20.16 1.68 -61.27
CA ALA A 4 20.32 0.73 -60.19
C ALA A 4 19.02 0.65 -59.37
N GLY A 5 18.32 -0.48 -59.45
CA GLY A 5 17.17 -0.78 -58.61
C GLY A 5 17.62 -1.25 -57.22
N ALA A 6 17.35 -0.46 -56.19
CA ALA A 6 17.57 -0.85 -54.80
C ALA A 6 16.41 -1.75 -54.34
N LEU A 7 16.73 -3.00 -54.00
CA LEU A 7 15.81 -3.93 -53.35
C LEU A 7 15.65 -3.53 -51.87
N ALA A 8 14.49 -3.02 -51.50
CA ALA A 8 14.12 -2.75 -50.12
C ALA A 8 13.74 -4.06 -49.42
N ALA A 9 14.51 -4.49 -48.42
CA ALA A 9 14.18 -5.61 -47.56
C ALA A 9 13.06 -5.22 -46.58
N PRO A 10 12.00 -6.02 -46.42
CA PRO A 10 10.98 -5.76 -45.42
C PRO A 10 11.54 -6.05 -44.02
N LEU A 11 11.62 -5.00 -43.19
CA LEU A 11 11.87 -5.13 -41.76
C LEU A 11 10.65 -5.81 -41.13
N LEU A 12 10.78 -7.11 -40.85
CA LEU A 12 9.84 -7.86 -40.03
C LEU A 12 9.87 -7.28 -38.61
N LEU A 13 8.85 -6.47 -38.28
CA LEU A 13 8.53 -6.06 -36.93
C LEU A 13 8.30 -7.32 -36.08
N GLY A 14 9.32 -7.70 -35.30
CA GLY A 14 9.23 -8.78 -34.33
C GLY A 14 8.08 -8.51 -33.37
N ALA A 15 7.07 -9.37 -33.41
CA ALA A 15 5.96 -9.33 -32.47
C ALA A 15 6.53 -9.41 -31.03
N PRO A 16 6.06 -8.57 -30.09
CA PRO A 16 6.52 -8.64 -28.72
C PRO A 16 6.22 -10.02 -28.15
N ALA A 17 7.27 -10.74 -27.77
CA ALA A 17 7.14 -12.04 -27.13
C ALA A 17 6.24 -11.90 -25.88
N PRO A 18 5.22 -12.76 -25.70
CA PRO A 18 4.38 -12.71 -24.51
C PRO A 18 5.26 -12.91 -23.28
N ALA A 19 5.20 -11.95 -22.35
CA ALA A 19 5.89 -12.05 -21.08
C ALA A 19 5.48 -13.37 -20.39
N ALA A 20 6.46 -14.23 -20.12
CA ALA A 20 6.22 -15.51 -19.48
C ALA A 20 5.37 -15.32 -18.20
N PRO A 21 4.32 -16.12 -17.99
CA PRO A 21 3.50 -16.04 -16.79
C PRO A 21 4.42 -16.26 -15.58
N GLY A 22 4.67 -15.19 -14.82
CA GLY A 22 5.55 -15.26 -13.67
C GLY A 22 5.05 -16.33 -12.70
N ALA A 23 5.93 -17.26 -12.32
CA ALA A 23 5.62 -18.41 -11.47
C ALA A 23 4.66 -18.06 -10.34
N ALA A 24 3.61 -18.88 -10.21
CA ALA A 24 2.62 -18.76 -9.14
C ALA A 24 3.33 -18.90 -7.77
N PRO A 25 2.92 -18.13 -6.75
CA PRO A 25 3.53 -18.23 -5.44
C PRO A 25 3.23 -19.58 -4.77
N ASP A 26 4.26 -20.21 -4.20
CA ASP A 26 4.18 -21.46 -3.41
C ASP A 26 3.12 -21.40 -2.30
N ARG A 27 3.00 -20.24 -1.63
CA ARG A 27 2.04 -20.05 -0.55
C ARG A 27 1.47 -18.65 -0.54
N VAL A 28 0.15 -18.54 -0.39
CA VAL A 28 -0.55 -17.27 -0.21
C VAL A 28 -1.35 -17.30 1.07
N THR A 29 -1.15 -16.30 1.93
CA THR A 29 -2.01 -16.06 3.10
C THR A 29 -2.70 -14.71 2.94
N ARG A 30 -3.97 -14.62 3.32
CA ARG A 30 -4.76 -13.39 3.27
C ARG A 30 -5.49 -13.20 4.59
N SER A 31 -5.46 -11.98 5.11
CA SER A 31 -6.28 -11.53 6.24
C SER A 31 -6.99 -10.24 5.86
N THR A 32 -8.24 -10.08 6.30
CA THR A 32 -9.00 -8.84 6.11
C THR A 32 -9.50 -8.37 7.46
N THR A 33 -9.38 -7.06 7.67
CA THR A 33 -9.93 -6.36 8.82
C THR A 33 -10.89 -5.31 8.29
N SER A 34 -12.07 -5.22 8.88
CA SER A 34 -13.07 -4.23 8.51
C SER A 34 -13.31 -3.29 9.68
N ASP A 35 -13.74 -2.06 9.38
CA ASP A 35 -14.20 -1.11 10.39
C ASP A 35 -15.64 -0.71 10.10
N PRO A 36 -16.64 -1.23 10.84
CA PRO A 36 -18.05 -1.00 10.53
C PRO A 36 -18.58 0.37 10.99
N ASP A 37 -17.83 1.14 11.79
CA ASP A 37 -18.46 2.15 12.64
C ASP A 37 -18.30 3.62 12.17
N ASP A 38 -17.52 3.90 11.12
CA ASP A 38 -17.37 5.25 10.57
C ASP A 38 -17.43 5.27 9.04
N THR A 39 -18.35 6.06 8.49
CA THR A 39 -18.76 6.02 7.07
C THR A 39 -19.00 7.41 6.46
N ARG A 40 -18.62 8.48 7.16
CA ARG A 40 -19.06 9.85 6.85
C ARG A 40 -18.12 10.62 5.90
N GLY A 41 -16.93 10.12 5.62
CA GLY A 41 -15.91 10.73 4.78
C GLY A 41 -15.49 9.87 3.57
N PRO A 42 -15.03 10.50 2.46
CA PRO A 42 -14.68 9.79 1.23
C PRO A 42 -13.42 8.92 1.33
N LEU A 43 -12.59 9.15 2.36
CA LEU A 43 -11.39 8.35 2.63
C LEU A 43 -11.56 7.40 3.82
N ASP A 44 -12.73 7.35 4.44
CA ASP A 44 -13.05 6.44 5.54
C ASP A 44 -12.85 5.01 5.09
N ILE A 45 -12.13 4.25 5.89
CA ILE A 45 -11.58 2.95 5.59
C ILE A 45 -12.62 1.89 5.96
N ALA A 46 -13.24 1.30 4.95
CA ALA A 46 -14.13 0.16 5.12
C ALA A 46 -13.38 -1.12 5.53
N SER A 47 -12.22 -1.36 4.89
CA SER A 47 -11.42 -2.55 5.21
C SER A 47 -10.00 -2.48 4.71
N VAL A 48 -9.14 -3.27 5.34
CA VAL A 48 -7.76 -3.51 4.94
C VAL A 48 -7.56 -5.00 4.73
N THR A 49 -7.21 -5.39 3.52
CA THR A 49 -6.77 -6.75 3.20
C THR A 49 -5.25 -6.80 3.12
N HIS A 50 -4.63 -7.60 3.98
CA HIS A 50 -3.22 -7.96 3.93
C HIS A 50 -3.05 -9.30 3.21
N ARG A 51 -2.11 -9.35 2.28
CA ARG A 51 -1.75 -10.56 1.54
C ARG A 51 -0.24 -10.79 1.60
N ILE A 52 0.14 -12.00 1.98
CA ILE A 52 1.50 -12.52 1.97
C ILE A 52 1.60 -13.52 0.83
N ALA A 53 2.49 -13.29 -0.13
CA ALA A 53 2.80 -14.24 -1.19
C ALA A 53 4.26 -14.67 -1.07
N VAL A 54 4.46 -15.94 -0.72
CA VAL A 54 5.78 -16.59 -0.66
C VAL A 54 6.00 -17.27 -2.01
N ARG A 55 7.04 -16.87 -2.73
CA ARG A 55 7.45 -17.50 -4.01
C ARG A 55 8.56 -18.51 -3.83
N ASP A 56 9.40 -18.29 -2.83
CA ASP A 56 10.45 -19.19 -2.36
C ASP A 56 10.85 -18.74 -0.93
N ARG A 57 11.81 -19.42 -0.30
CA ARG A 57 12.26 -19.13 1.08
C ARG A 57 12.81 -17.70 1.27
N HIS A 58 13.24 -17.03 0.21
CA HIS A 58 13.88 -15.71 0.25
C HIS A 58 13.03 -14.60 -0.38
N ARG A 59 12.05 -14.95 -1.22
CA ARG A 59 11.19 -14.01 -1.95
C ARG A 59 9.78 -14.02 -1.40
N VAL A 60 9.54 -13.04 -0.52
CA VAL A 60 8.22 -12.79 0.07
C VAL A 60 7.72 -11.41 -0.33
N ASP A 61 6.64 -11.39 -1.09
CA ASP A 61 5.90 -10.20 -1.49
C ASP A 61 4.76 -9.94 -0.49
N LEU A 62 4.70 -8.71 0.01
CA LEU A 62 3.59 -8.25 0.86
C LEU A 62 2.73 -7.27 0.08
N THR A 63 1.43 -7.33 0.31
CA THR A 63 0.46 -6.44 -0.31
C THR A 63 -0.57 -6.00 0.71
N TYR A 64 -0.80 -4.70 0.80
CA TYR A 64 -1.89 -4.10 1.54
C TYR A 64 -2.89 -3.51 0.55
N THR A 65 -4.15 -3.92 0.65
CA THR A 65 -5.24 -3.30 -0.09
C THR A 65 -6.13 -2.58 0.90
N VAL A 66 -6.14 -1.24 0.83
CA VAL A 66 -6.99 -0.39 1.66
C VAL A 66 -8.21 -0.04 0.83
N ARG A 67 -9.39 -0.39 1.34
CA ARG A 67 -10.69 -0.10 0.73
C ARG A 67 -11.41 0.94 1.57
N THR A 68 -11.93 1.97 0.91
CA THR A 68 -12.77 2.99 1.49
C THR A 68 -14.26 2.65 1.33
N TYR A 69 -15.11 3.24 2.17
CA TYR A 69 -16.56 3.13 2.03
C TYR A 69 -17.04 3.76 0.72
N GLU A 70 -16.68 5.03 0.54
CA GLU A 70 -17.07 5.83 -0.60
C GLU A 70 -16.02 5.81 -1.72
N PRO A 71 -16.43 6.00 -2.98
CA PRO A 71 -15.51 6.23 -4.08
C PRO A 71 -14.69 7.51 -3.88
N PHE A 72 -13.41 7.46 -4.25
CA PHE A 72 -12.55 8.65 -4.29
C PHE A 72 -11.75 8.73 -5.59
N ARG A 73 -11.38 9.94 -5.97
CA ARG A 73 -10.49 10.22 -7.11
C ARG A 73 -9.05 10.25 -6.60
N THR A 74 -8.10 9.86 -7.46
CA THR A 74 -6.67 10.00 -7.12
C THR A 74 -6.32 11.45 -6.78
N ALA A 75 -6.92 12.41 -7.49
CA ALA A 75 -6.73 13.85 -7.23
C ALA A 75 -7.22 14.30 -5.83
N ASP A 76 -8.09 13.53 -5.18
CA ASP A 76 -8.53 13.84 -3.82
C ASP A 76 -7.42 13.57 -2.82
N LEU A 77 -6.43 12.73 -3.16
CA LEU A 77 -5.32 12.42 -2.29
C LEU A 77 -4.23 13.50 -2.38
N GLN A 78 -3.87 14.06 -1.22
CA GLN A 78 -2.79 15.03 -1.06
C GLN A 78 -1.94 14.66 0.14
N ARG A 79 -0.62 14.72 -0.02
CA ARG A 79 0.35 14.24 0.98
C ARG A 79 0.13 14.76 2.39
N ARG A 80 -0.29 16.01 2.58
CA ARG A 80 -0.43 16.63 3.91
C ARG A 80 -1.80 16.45 4.56
N HIS A 81 -2.87 16.54 3.77
CA HIS A 81 -4.23 16.77 4.28
C HIS A 81 -5.21 15.65 3.93
N ARG A 82 -4.95 14.89 2.87
CA ARG A 82 -5.87 13.90 2.32
C ARG A 82 -5.10 12.65 1.93
N ASN A 83 -4.74 11.81 2.88
CA ASN A 83 -3.84 10.68 2.62
C ASN A 83 -4.28 9.44 3.39
N ILE A 84 -3.77 8.30 2.95
CA ILE A 84 -3.91 7.04 3.66
C ILE A 84 -2.51 6.66 4.15
N THR A 85 -2.35 6.43 5.44
CA THR A 85 -1.09 6.08 6.07
C THR A 85 -1.21 4.71 6.71
N LEU A 86 -0.35 3.76 6.34
CA LEU A 86 -0.22 2.48 7.01
C LEU A 86 0.99 2.57 7.94
N GLU A 87 0.74 2.50 9.24
CA GLU A 87 1.75 2.51 10.26
C GLU A 87 2.22 1.08 10.55
N LEU A 88 3.54 0.86 10.48
CA LEU A 88 4.18 -0.45 10.58
C LEU A 88 4.95 -0.57 11.89
N GLY A 89 4.51 -1.45 12.79
CA GLY A 89 5.15 -1.71 14.08
C GLY A 89 6.22 -2.81 14.01
N THR A 90 7.37 -2.55 14.65
CA THR A 90 8.42 -3.53 14.94
C THR A 90 8.44 -3.79 16.44
N GLU A 91 8.57 -5.04 16.88
CA GLU A 91 8.39 -5.47 18.28
C GLU A 91 9.27 -4.81 19.35
N ALA A 92 10.28 -4.03 18.96
CA ALA A 92 11.24 -3.50 19.91
C ALA A 92 10.76 -2.25 20.67
N GLU A 93 9.78 -1.50 20.17
CA GLU A 93 9.36 -0.23 20.81
C GLU A 93 7.86 0.06 20.64
N PRO A 94 7.21 0.74 21.61
CA PRO A 94 5.89 1.31 21.43
C PRO A 94 5.89 2.37 20.31
N GLY A 95 5.06 2.16 19.29
CA GLY A 95 4.93 3.06 18.15
C GLY A 95 5.32 2.41 16.82
N ALA A 96 4.79 2.93 15.72
CA ALA A 96 5.21 2.47 14.41
C ALA A 96 6.63 2.95 14.11
N SER A 97 7.51 2.06 13.65
CA SER A 97 8.87 2.42 13.28
C SER A 97 8.94 3.01 11.86
N ARG A 98 7.96 2.66 11.01
CA ARG A 98 7.88 3.11 9.63
C ARG A 98 6.43 3.35 9.24
N ASN A 99 6.20 4.32 8.37
CA ASN A 99 4.88 4.60 7.82
C ASN A 99 4.92 4.49 6.29
N ILE A 100 3.91 3.86 5.70
CA ILE A 100 3.64 3.92 4.28
C ILE A 100 2.60 5.01 4.08
N THR A 101 2.94 6.11 3.42
CA THR A 101 1.96 7.15 3.08
C THR A 101 1.60 7.07 1.61
N VAL A 102 0.31 6.85 1.34
CA VAL A 102 -0.30 6.86 0.02
C VAL A 102 -0.93 8.22 -0.24
N TYR A 103 -0.51 8.87 -1.32
CA TYR A 103 -0.96 10.21 -1.70
C TYR A 103 -0.91 10.38 -3.22
N ALA A 104 -1.50 11.44 -3.76
CA ALA A 104 -1.25 11.82 -5.16
C ALA A 104 -0.28 13.00 -5.28
N ARG A 105 0.48 12.95 -6.37
CA ARG A 105 1.39 14.02 -6.79
C ARG A 105 1.39 14.06 -8.31
N ASP A 106 1.17 15.24 -8.87
CA ASP A 106 1.11 15.48 -10.31
C ASP A 106 0.06 14.60 -11.01
N GLY A 107 -1.07 14.34 -10.35
CA GLY A 107 -2.15 13.47 -10.84
C GLY A 107 -1.91 11.96 -10.65
N TRP A 108 -0.72 11.56 -10.21
CA TRP A 108 -0.34 10.15 -10.06
C TRP A 108 -0.33 9.71 -8.61
N LEU A 109 -0.78 8.47 -8.38
CA LEU A 109 -0.71 7.83 -7.07
C LEU A 109 0.75 7.50 -6.72
N ARG A 110 1.14 7.78 -5.47
CA ARG A 110 2.47 7.51 -4.92
C ARG A 110 2.31 6.85 -3.56
N ALA A 111 3.24 5.94 -3.25
CA ALA A 111 3.38 5.35 -1.91
C ALA A 111 4.84 5.48 -1.49
N ASP A 112 5.09 6.25 -0.45
CA ASP A 112 6.42 6.42 0.11
C ASP A 112 6.49 5.68 1.46
N LEU A 113 7.51 4.84 1.64
CA LEU A 113 7.88 4.27 2.92
C LEU A 113 8.79 5.26 3.64
N ILE A 114 8.39 5.71 4.83
CA ILE A 114 9.05 6.75 5.61
C ILE A 114 9.49 6.15 6.94
N SER A 115 10.71 6.46 7.37
CA SER A 115 11.17 6.16 8.73
C SER A 115 10.53 7.14 9.70
N ASN A 116 9.89 6.66 10.76
CA ASN A 116 9.35 7.56 11.78
C ASN A 116 10.45 8.18 12.64
N ALA A 117 11.56 7.46 12.85
CA ALA A 117 12.72 7.94 13.59
C ALA A 117 13.41 9.12 12.89
N THR A 118 13.66 9.01 11.57
CA THR A 118 14.42 10.04 10.84
C THR A 118 13.54 10.98 10.02
N ARG A 119 12.24 10.70 9.90
CA ARG A 119 11.28 11.38 9.01
C ARG A 119 11.68 11.40 7.53
N LYS A 120 12.68 10.59 7.14
CA LYS A 120 13.17 10.48 5.76
C LYS A 120 12.48 9.33 5.03
N ARG A 121 12.29 9.50 3.72
CA ARG A 121 11.81 8.44 2.83
C ARG A 121 12.89 7.37 2.71
N ILE A 122 12.53 6.14 3.06
CA ILE A 122 13.35 4.92 2.90
C ILE A 122 13.25 4.42 1.46
N ALA A 123 12.04 4.32 0.92
CA ALA A 123 11.78 3.76 -0.40
C ALA A 123 10.49 4.31 -1.00
N ARG A 124 10.37 4.17 -2.32
CA ARG A 124 9.08 4.27 -3.02
C ARG A 124 8.56 2.87 -3.29
N LEU A 125 7.28 2.66 -3.02
CA LEU A 125 6.60 1.38 -3.18
C LEU A 125 5.74 1.36 -4.44
N ASP A 126 5.45 0.16 -4.92
CA ASP A 126 4.46 -0.03 -5.98
C ASP A 126 3.07 0.27 -5.42
N VAL A 127 2.33 1.12 -6.10
CA VAL A 127 0.97 1.48 -5.69
C VAL A 127 0.08 1.66 -6.90
N ARG A 128 -1.14 1.16 -6.80
CA ARG A 128 -2.16 1.34 -7.84
C ARG A 128 -3.55 1.46 -7.26
N ARG A 129 -4.45 2.06 -8.02
CA ARG A 129 -5.88 1.97 -7.78
C ARG A 129 -6.38 0.57 -8.09
N VAL A 130 -7.36 0.13 -7.33
CA VAL A 130 -8.12 -1.10 -7.54
C VAL A 130 -9.59 -0.71 -7.54
N GLY A 131 -10.12 -0.44 -8.73
CA GLY A 131 -11.43 0.16 -8.89
C GLY A 131 -11.53 1.57 -8.27
N ARG A 132 -12.76 2.01 -7.98
CA ARG A 132 -13.05 3.36 -7.48
C ARG A 132 -12.98 3.53 -5.96
N ARG A 133 -12.75 2.46 -5.21
CA ARG A 133 -12.80 2.44 -3.73
C ARG A 133 -11.57 1.87 -3.05
N ALA A 134 -10.52 1.49 -3.77
CA ALA A 134 -9.38 0.86 -3.13
C ALA A 134 -8.03 1.27 -3.73
N VAL A 135 -7.02 1.30 -2.87
CA VAL A 135 -5.61 1.39 -3.25
C VAL A 135 -4.89 0.14 -2.81
N ARG A 136 -3.96 -0.31 -3.63
CA ARG A 136 -3.12 -1.47 -3.35
C ARG A 136 -1.67 -1.05 -3.35
N VAL A 137 -1.00 -1.25 -2.21
CA VAL A 137 0.43 -1.04 -2.06
C VAL A 137 1.11 -2.41 -2.02
N ARG A 138 2.22 -2.56 -2.76
CA ARG A 138 3.05 -3.76 -2.76
C ARG A 138 4.50 -3.41 -2.47
N GLY A 139 5.17 -4.30 -1.74
CA GLY A 139 6.59 -4.19 -1.46
C GLY A 139 7.18 -5.50 -0.91
N PRO A 140 8.51 -5.60 -0.87
CA PRO A 140 9.18 -6.77 -0.33
C PRO A 140 9.07 -6.80 1.21
N ARG A 141 9.03 -8.01 1.78
CA ARG A 141 8.94 -8.22 3.24
C ARG A 141 10.00 -7.44 4.03
N ARG A 142 11.24 -7.34 3.56
CA ARG A 142 12.32 -6.61 4.27
C ARG A 142 12.01 -5.12 4.49
N LEU A 143 11.17 -4.53 3.65
CA LEU A 143 10.81 -3.11 3.71
C LEU A 143 9.51 -2.89 4.48
N ILE A 144 8.47 -3.65 4.12
CA ILE A 144 7.09 -3.39 4.58
C ILE A 144 6.53 -4.49 5.47
N GLY A 145 7.33 -5.51 5.81
CA GLY A 145 6.95 -6.54 6.75
C GLY A 145 6.95 -6.02 8.18
N ALA A 146 5.81 -6.13 8.82
CA ALA A 146 5.59 -5.77 10.21
C ALA A 146 4.88 -6.92 10.92
N ARG A 147 5.00 -7.03 12.25
CA ARG A 147 4.16 -7.96 13.04
C ARG A 147 2.83 -7.34 13.44
N ARG A 148 2.76 -6.01 13.46
CA ARG A 148 1.57 -5.23 13.73
C ARG A 148 1.47 -4.09 12.74
N TYR A 149 0.27 -3.78 12.32
CA TYR A 149 0.03 -2.58 11.52
C TYR A 149 -1.25 -1.89 11.94
N PHE A 150 -1.32 -0.62 11.58
CA PHE A 150 -2.49 0.24 11.73
C PHE A 150 -2.66 1.04 10.45
N VAL A 151 -3.90 1.34 10.08
CA VAL A 151 -4.15 2.16 8.89
C VAL A 151 -4.99 3.34 9.28
N VAL A 152 -4.45 4.53 9.02
CA VAL A 152 -5.09 5.82 9.26
C VAL A 152 -5.44 6.43 7.93
N SER A 153 -6.65 6.93 7.77
CA SER A 153 -6.95 7.93 6.76
C SER A 153 -6.96 9.31 7.41
N ARG A 154 -6.36 10.28 6.74
CA ARG A 154 -6.53 11.69 7.08
C ARG A 154 -7.34 12.31 5.97
N TYR A 155 -8.46 12.93 6.33
CA TYR A 155 -9.25 13.70 5.38
C TYR A 155 -9.58 15.07 5.96
N GLU A 156 -8.87 16.08 5.47
CA GLU A 156 -9.15 17.48 5.75
C GLU A 156 -9.69 18.14 4.47
N ASN A 157 -10.90 18.67 4.56
CA ASN A 157 -11.47 19.54 3.56
C ASN A 157 -12.06 20.76 4.28
N ARG A 158 -11.85 21.96 3.71
CA ARG A 158 -12.35 23.23 4.30
C ARG A 158 -13.86 23.26 4.44
N SER A 159 -14.59 22.45 3.67
CA SER A 159 -16.04 22.29 3.77
C SER A 159 -16.50 21.21 4.75
N THR A 160 -15.58 20.40 5.28
CA THR A 160 -15.89 19.34 6.24
C THR A 160 -15.71 19.89 7.65
N ALA A 161 -16.76 19.78 8.48
CA ALA A 161 -16.69 20.20 9.87
C ALA A 161 -15.53 19.45 10.57
N PRO A 162 -14.71 20.15 11.37
CA PRO A 162 -13.63 19.50 12.09
C PRO A 162 -14.19 18.54 13.15
N CYS A 163 -13.46 17.47 13.45
CA CYS A 163 -13.84 16.50 14.47
C CYS A 163 -13.63 17.04 15.91
N GLY A 164 -13.05 18.23 16.03
CA GLY A 164 -12.84 18.93 17.29
C GLY A 164 -11.97 20.17 17.10
N MET A 165 -11.68 20.85 18.20
CA MET A 165 -10.76 21.99 18.23
C MET A 165 -9.69 21.72 19.30
N ALA A 166 -8.42 22.00 18.99
CA ALA A 166 -7.32 22.01 19.96
C ALA A 166 -6.62 23.37 19.92
N GLY A 167 -6.79 24.18 20.96
CA GLY A 167 -6.15 25.51 21.03
C GLY A 167 -6.50 26.41 19.84
N ASN A 168 -7.77 26.45 19.44
CA ASN A 168 -8.28 27.15 18.24
C ASN A 168 -7.79 26.62 16.88
N VAL A 169 -7.09 25.48 16.85
CA VAL A 169 -6.74 24.76 15.62
C VAL A 169 -7.79 23.67 15.36
N PRO A 170 -8.41 23.63 14.17
CA PRO A 170 -9.34 22.56 13.82
C PRO A 170 -8.64 21.20 13.76
N ILE A 171 -9.19 20.21 14.45
CA ILE A 171 -8.71 18.83 14.41
C ILE A 171 -9.31 18.15 13.18
N THR A 172 -8.43 17.64 12.31
CA THR A 172 -8.82 16.83 11.15
C THR A 172 -9.46 15.51 11.61
N CYS A 173 -10.56 15.12 10.97
CA CYS A 173 -11.14 13.80 11.15
C CYS A 173 -10.15 12.73 10.63
N GLY A 174 -9.71 11.87 11.55
CA GLY A 174 -8.93 10.68 11.24
C GLY A 174 -9.78 9.45 11.45
N ASP A 175 -9.76 8.54 10.49
CA ASP A 175 -10.34 7.21 10.62
C ASP A 175 -9.22 6.17 10.68
N ASP A 176 -9.40 5.17 11.53
CA ASP A 176 -8.34 4.41 12.19
C ASP A 176 -8.72 2.93 12.23
N VAL A 177 -8.04 2.09 11.44
CA VAL A 177 -8.34 0.66 11.35
C VAL A 177 -7.20 -0.21 11.88
N PRO A 178 -7.42 -1.03 12.93
CA PRO A 178 -8.69 -1.21 13.66
C PRO A 178 -8.95 -0.11 14.71
N ARG A 179 -10.23 0.26 14.89
CA ARG A 179 -10.75 1.24 15.86
C ARG A 179 -10.28 1.07 17.32
N ARG A 180 -9.84 -0.13 17.70
CA ARG A 180 -9.23 -0.45 19.00
C ARG A 180 -8.00 -1.35 18.82
N GLY A 181 -6.81 -0.79 19.08
CA GLY A 181 -5.57 -1.54 19.22
C GLY A 181 -4.82 -1.80 17.93
N TRP A 182 -3.85 -2.72 18.00
CA TRP A 182 -3.04 -3.14 16.87
C TRP A 182 -3.75 -4.26 16.14
N LEU A 183 -3.77 -4.26 14.80
CA LEU A 183 -3.99 -5.54 14.13
C LEU A 183 -2.74 -6.39 14.37
N ARG A 184 -2.83 -7.27 15.35
CA ARG A 184 -1.78 -8.22 15.67
C ARG A 184 -1.81 -9.32 14.62
N LEU A 185 -0.71 -9.52 13.92
CA LEU A 185 -0.46 -10.75 13.17
C LEU A 185 -0.09 -11.81 14.21
N ASP A 186 -1.07 -12.23 15.01
CA ASP A 186 -0.87 -13.10 16.18
C ASP A 186 -0.39 -14.51 15.83
N ARG A 187 -0.37 -14.85 14.54
CA ARG A 187 0.32 -16.03 14.05
C ARG A 187 1.29 -15.64 12.95
N PRO A 188 2.59 -15.96 13.10
CA PRO A 188 3.39 -16.13 11.91
C PRO A 188 2.73 -17.23 11.08
N ALA A 189 2.12 -16.88 9.93
CA ALA A 189 1.84 -17.86 8.87
C ALA A 189 3.15 -18.29 8.17
N TRP A 190 4.28 -18.20 8.87
CA TRP A 190 5.57 -18.66 8.42
C TRP A 190 5.68 -20.13 8.79
N PRO A 191 6.21 -21.01 7.93
CA PRO A 191 6.90 -22.18 8.46
C PRO A 191 7.92 -21.65 9.46
N ARG A 192 8.02 -22.26 10.65
CA ARG A 192 9.23 -22.09 11.45
C ARG A 192 10.40 -22.35 10.50
N PRO A 193 11.47 -21.54 10.48
CA PRO A 193 12.71 -22.00 9.86
C PRO A 193 12.92 -23.39 10.44
N SER A 194 12.94 -24.41 9.57
CA SER A 194 13.14 -25.80 9.98
C SER A 194 14.23 -25.78 11.03
N SER A 195 13.89 -26.19 12.25
CA SER A 195 14.89 -26.62 13.22
C SER A 195 15.68 -27.69 12.49
N THR A 196 16.82 -27.28 11.95
CA THR A 196 17.83 -28.16 11.40
C THR A 196 18.14 -29.20 12.46
N ALA A 197 17.95 -30.46 12.06
CA ALA A 197 18.67 -31.64 12.51
C ALA A 197 18.93 -31.77 14.02
N GLY A 198 18.13 -32.62 14.67
CA GLY A 198 18.71 -33.63 15.55
C GLY A 198 19.24 -34.78 14.71
#